data_AF-A0A963WNY0-F1
#
_entry.id   AF-A0A963WNY0-F1
#
_cell.length_a   1.000
_cell.length_b   1.000
_cell.length_c   1.000
_cell.angle_alpha   90.00
_cell.angle_beta   90.00
_cell.angle_gamma   90.00
#
_symmetry.space_group_name_H-M   'P 1'
#
loop_
_entity.id
_entity.type
_entity.pdbx_description
1 polymer ?
#
loop_
_entity_poly.entity_id
_entity_poly.type
_entity_poly.pdbx_seq_one_letter_code
_entity_poly.pdbx_strand_id
1 'polypeptide(L)'
;LNAAQANPNITLLPGRSCVDLVTGRHGEKFSGEGRVWGAYALNEETGEVETHTAKATIMAAGGAGRVYLFSTAPRGATGDGIAMAWRAGCRVSNMEMMQFHPTCLYNLEVKNFLITEAVRGEGGHLLHPETGHRYMVDYDKERMELAPRDIVARANDDQIKRYGLDYVHLDISHQPPEFVKEHFPTIHEKLMGLGIDMTKQPIPVVPAQHYTCGGILIGLDARTDLPGLWAAGECTESGLHGANRLASNSLLECFVFGEAAAKDILENWDDLSDPPAIKDWDESRVTHSDEEVVIKQNWTEIRRFMWNYVGIVRTTKRLERAAHRIKLLREEVDDYYGHFRVTTDLIELRNLLQSAELIVKSALVRHESRGLHYTLDYPETDSEARDTVLVP
;
A
#
# COMPACT_ATOMS: atom_id res chain seq x y z
N LEU A 1 13.02 -9.22 14.63
CA LEU A 1 13.37 -8.18 15.64
C LEU A 1 14.42 -8.65 16.63
N ASN A 2 14.20 -9.73 17.40
CA ASN A 2 15.18 -10.21 18.40
C ASN A 2 16.61 -10.40 17.85
N ALA A 3 16.75 -11.02 16.66
CA ALA A 3 18.06 -11.21 16.03
C ALA A 3 18.75 -9.88 15.66
N ALA A 4 17.99 -8.87 15.23
CA ALA A 4 18.52 -7.54 14.93
C ALA A 4 18.92 -6.80 16.21
N GLN A 5 18.11 -6.88 17.26
CA GLN A 5 18.39 -6.28 18.58
C GLN A 5 19.63 -6.88 19.25
N ALA A 6 19.91 -8.16 19.01
CA ALA A 6 21.07 -8.85 19.59
C ALA A 6 22.38 -8.59 18.82
N ASN A 7 22.34 -7.96 17.65
CA ASN A 7 23.53 -7.74 16.82
C ASN A 7 24.17 -6.38 17.15
N PRO A 8 25.44 -6.34 17.62
CA PRO A 8 26.10 -5.08 18.00
C PRO A 8 26.34 -4.13 16.83
N ASN A 9 26.28 -4.61 15.59
CA ASN A 9 26.48 -3.81 14.38
C ASN A 9 25.16 -3.22 13.83
N ILE A 10 24.03 -3.44 14.51
CA ILE A 10 22.73 -2.91 14.11
C ILE A 10 22.24 -1.93 15.18
N THR A 11 21.97 -0.70 14.76
CA THR A 11 21.27 0.30 15.57
C THR A 11 19.84 0.44 15.08
N LEU A 12 18.87 0.16 15.95
CA LEU A 12 17.45 0.39 15.67
C LEU A 12 17.05 1.76 16.23
N LEU A 13 16.46 2.59 15.39
CA LEU A 13 15.99 3.94 15.74
C LEU A 13 14.45 3.99 15.62
N PRO A 14 13.68 3.39 16.55
CA PRO A 14 12.22 3.51 16.53
C PRO A 14 11.77 4.96 16.78
N GLY A 15 10.57 5.31 16.32
CA GLY A 15 10.04 6.68 16.43
C GLY A 15 10.75 7.69 15.53
N ARG A 16 11.39 7.22 14.44
CA ARG A 16 11.98 8.07 13.40
C ARG A 16 11.17 7.91 12.12
N SER A 17 10.50 8.98 11.71
CA SER A 17 9.70 9.03 10.50
C SER A 17 10.51 9.69 9.38
N CYS A 18 10.86 8.94 8.33
CA CYS A 18 11.64 9.48 7.21
C CYS A 18 10.86 10.58 6.47
N VAL A 19 11.46 11.76 6.36
CA VAL A 19 10.89 12.92 5.68
C VAL A 19 11.15 12.84 4.18
N ASP A 20 12.42 12.72 3.80
CA ASP A 20 12.87 12.59 2.42
C ASP A 20 14.29 12.01 2.32
N LEU A 21 14.66 11.56 1.13
CA LEU A 21 16.00 11.10 0.81
C LEU A 21 16.96 12.28 0.67
N VAL A 22 18.16 12.12 1.25
CA VAL A 22 19.25 13.07 1.07
C VAL A 22 19.94 12.76 -0.25
N THR A 23 19.83 13.62 -1.25
CA THR A 23 20.63 13.56 -2.48
C THR A 23 21.67 14.69 -2.56
N GLY A 24 22.46 14.72 -3.63
CA GLY A 24 23.44 15.78 -3.91
C GLY A 24 22.90 17.21 -3.90
N ARG A 25 21.57 17.42 -4.01
CA ARG A 25 20.93 18.74 -3.89
C ARG A 25 21.01 19.32 -2.47
N HIS A 26 21.19 18.47 -1.46
CA HIS A 26 21.26 18.87 -0.05
C HIS A 26 22.70 18.97 0.48
N GLY A 27 23.70 18.64 -0.35
CA GLY A 27 25.09 18.84 0.02
C GLY A 27 25.42 20.32 0.24
N GLU A 28 26.43 20.60 1.06
CA GLU A 28 27.02 21.94 1.15
C GLU A 28 27.49 22.43 -0.23
N LYS A 29 28.02 21.50 -1.03
CA LYS A 29 28.28 21.65 -2.46
C LYS A 29 27.19 20.93 -3.24
N PHE A 30 26.44 21.68 -4.03
CA PHE A 30 25.37 21.15 -4.88
C PHE A 30 25.92 20.17 -5.93
N SER A 31 25.28 19.01 -6.09
CA SER A 31 25.50 18.06 -7.18
C SER A 31 24.16 17.61 -7.78
N GLY A 32 24.12 17.56 -9.12
CA GLY A 32 22.97 17.07 -9.90
C GLY A 32 23.04 15.58 -10.27
N GLU A 33 24.01 14.82 -9.73
CA GLU A 33 24.25 13.42 -10.10
C GLU A 33 23.16 12.44 -9.61
N GLY A 34 22.20 12.90 -8.81
CA GLY A 34 21.08 12.07 -8.35
C GLY A 34 21.45 10.99 -7.31
N ARG A 35 22.72 10.87 -6.91
CA ARG A 35 23.13 9.92 -5.86
C ARG A 35 22.46 10.22 -4.53
N VAL A 36 21.96 9.17 -3.88
CA VAL A 36 21.38 9.18 -2.54
C VAL A 36 22.48 8.96 -1.49
N TRP A 37 22.49 9.76 -0.44
CA TRP A 37 23.48 9.79 0.63
C TRP A 37 22.90 9.50 2.01
N GLY A 38 21.63 9.10 2.09
CA GLY A 38 20.92 8.82 3.34
C GLY A 38 19.51 9.43 3.35
N ALA A 39 19.04 9.82 4.54
CA ALA A 39 17.70 10.35 4.73
C ALA A 39 17.65 11.41 5.85
N TYR A 40 16.71 12.34 5.71
CA TYR A 40 16.24 13.15 6.83
C TYR A 40 15.12 12.40 7.55
N ALA A 41 15.16 12.35 8.88
CA ALA A 41 14.15 11.66 9.67
C ALA A 41 13.67 12.54 10.83
N LEU A 42 12.36 12.69 10.96
CA LEU A 42 11.75 13.33 12.12
C LEU A 42 11.87 12.40 13.32
N ASN A 43 12.54 12.86 14.38
CA ASN A 43 12.51 12.21 15.68
C ASN A 43 11.23 12.63 16.41
N GLU A 44 10.33 11.67 16.63
CA GLU A 44 9.02 11.92 17.25
C GLU A 44 9.09 12.34 18.72
N GLU A 45 10.18 12.00 19.41
CA GLU A 45 10.38 12.35 20.82
C GLU A 45 10.81 13.82 20.98
N THR A 46 11.71 14.30 20.13
CA THR A 46 12.22 15.68 20.19
C THR A 46 11.45 16.64 19.29
N GLY A 47 10.80 16.10 18.25
CA GLY A 47 10.17 16.86 17.17
C GLY A 47 11.17 17.54 16.23
N GLU A 48 12.44 17.15 16.26
CA GLU A 48 13.51 17.69 15.42
C GLU A 48 13.80 16.75 14.25
N VAL A 49 14.21 17.30 13.11
CA VAL A 49 14.64 16.50 11.96
C VAL A 49 16.14 16.18 12.03
N GLU A 50 16.46 14.90 12.14
CA GLU A 50 17.81 14.34 12.17
C GLU A 50 18.32 14.05 10.75
N THR A 51 19.61 14.30 10.51
CA THR A 51 20.30 13.93 9.26
C THR A 51 21.03 12.59 9.46
N HIS A 52 20.63 11.55 8.73
CA HIS A 52 21.34 10.27 8.73
C HIS A 52 22.01 10.05 7.38
N THR A 53 23.35 10.03 7.38
CA THR A 53 24.15 9.81 6.16
C THR A 53 24.65 8.38 6.07
N ALA A 54 24.70 7.82 4.86
CA ALA A 54 25.20 6.46 4.61
C ALA A 54 25.87 6.34 3.23
N LYS A 55 26.84 5.42 3.12
CA LYS A 55 27.43 5.03 1.82
C LYS A 55 26.40 4.35 0.92
N ALA A 56 25.55 3.50 1.50
CA ALA A 56 24.47 2.78 0.85
C ALA A 56 23.16 2.93 1.65
N THR A 57 22.06 3.20 0.94
CA THR A 57 20.72 3.35 1.53
C THR A 57 19.80 2.29 0.93
N ILE A 58 19.02 1.58 1.76
CA ILE A 58 18.05 0.58 1.31
C ILE A 58 16.65 1.04 1.71
N MET A 59 15.74 1.13 0.73
CA MET A 59 14.33 1.36 0.97
C MET A 59 13.60 0.04 1.24
N ALA A 60 12.93 -0.06 2.39
CA ALA A 60 12.15 -1.25 2.79
C ALA A 60 10.85 -0.85 3.51
N ALA A 61 10.19 0.21 3.02
CA ALA A 61 9.08 0.89 3.70
C ALA A 61 7.69 0.24 3.52
N GLY A 62 7.62 -0.95 2.90
CA GLY A 62 6.34 -1.62 2.61
C GLY A 62 5.51 -0.91 1.53
N GLY A 63 4.25 -1.31 1.41
CA GLY A 63 3.36 -0.84 0.34
C GLY A 63 2.59 0.45 0.63
N ALA A 64 1.72 0.80 -0.31
CA ALA A 64 0.85 1.99 -0.27
C ALA A 64 -0.60 1.64 0.09
N GLY A 65 -0.81 0.64 0.95
CA GLY A 65 -2.14 0.10 1.18
C GLY A 65 -3.14 1.03 1.86
N ARG A 66 -2.62 1.97 2.66
CA ARG A 66 -3.42 2.91 3.45
C ARG A 66 -4.06 4.01 2.63
N VAL A 67 -3.73 4.15 1.34
CA VAL A 67 -4.44 5.03 0.41
C VAL A 67 -5.92 4.63 0.25
N TYR A 68 -6.33 3.41 0.62
CA TYR A 68 -7.71 2.93 0.54
C TYR A 68 -8.42 2.94 1.91
N LEU A 69 -9.74 3.17 1.89
CA LEU A 69 -10.60 3.19 3.08
C LEU A 69 -10.56 1.86 3.86
N PHE A 70 -10.72 0.74 3.16
CA PHE A 70 -10.55 -0.60 3.71
C PHE A 70 -9.21 -1.16 3.25
N SER A 71 -8.37 -1.50 4.21
CA SER A 71 -7.06 -2.09 3.96
C SER A 71 -6.70 -3.04 5.09
N THR A 72 -6.01 -4.14 4.80
CA THR A 72 -5.43 -5.00 5.83
C THR A 72 -4.05 -4.51 6.28
N ALA A 73 -3.49 -3.50 5.62
CA ALA A 73 -2.16 -3.01 5.88
C ALA A 73 -2.07 -2.31 7.26
N PRO A 74 -0.91 -2.36 7.92
CA PRO A 74 -0.67 -1.63 9.16
C PRO A 74 -0.79 -0.11 8.95
N ARG A 75 -0.89 0.65 10.04
CA ARG A 75 -1.18 2.10 9.97
C ARG A 75 -0.17 2.89 9.12
N GLY A 76 1.13 2.59 9.23
CA GLY A 76 2.20 3.28 8.49
C GLY A 76 2.44 2.80 7.05
N ALA A 77 1.59 1.96 6.47
CA ALA A 77 1.73 1.54 5.07
C ALA A 77 1.14 2.60 4.11
N THR A 78 1.66 3.82 4.20
CA THR A 78 1.19 5.04 3.50
C THR A 78 1.89 5.29 2.17
N GLY A 79 2.81 4.41 1.76
CA GLY A 79 3.56 4.54 0.51
C GLY A 79 4.76 5.48 0.59
N ASP A 80 5.28 5.72 1.80
CA ASP A 80 6.36 6.68 2.06
C ASP A 80 7.61 6.43 1.23
N GLY A 81 8.05 5.17 1.16
CA GLY A 81 9.22 4.80 0.36
C GLY A 81 9.05 5.09 -1.13
N ILE A 82 7.88 4.76 -1.68
CA ILE A 82 7.54 5.00 -3.09
C ILE A 82 7.51 6.51 -3.35
N ALA A 83 6.90 7.28 -2.47
CA ALA A 83 6.79 8.73 -2.60
C ALA A 83 8.15 9.44 -2.50
N MET A 84 9.01 9.05 -1.54
CA MET A 84 10.37 9.58 -1.40
C MET A 84 11.24 9.25 -2.61
N ALA A 85 11.21 8.00 -3.07
CA ALA A 85 11.96 7.58 -4.26
C ALA A 85 11.51 8.35 -5.52
N TRP A 86 10.20 8.53 -5.71
CA TRP A 86 9.64 9.35 -6.78
C TRP A 86 10.15 10.80 -6.72
N ARG A 87 10.10 11.46 -5.55
CA ARG A 87 10.62 12.84 -5.36
C ARG A 87 12.14 12.95 -5.52
N ALA A 88 12.86 11.85 -5.35
CA ALA A 88 14.31 11.80 -5.58
C ALA A 88 14.67 11.55 -7.05
N GLY A 89 13.73 11.08 -7.88
CA GLY A 89 13.92 10.85 -9.31
C GLY A 89 13.83 9.39 -9.77
N CYS A 90 13.41 8.45 -8.91
CA CYS A 90 13.18 7.07 -9.32
C CYS A 90 11.91 6.93 -10.17
N ARG A 91 11.99 6.09 -11.21
CA ARG A 91 10.82 5.54 -11.87
C ARG A 91 10.03 4.64 -10.92
N VAL A 92 8.73 4.65 -11.10
CA VAL A 92 7.81 3.72 -10.45
C VAL A 92 7.02 2.98 -11.52
N SER A 93 6.63 1.74 -11.23
CA SER A 93 5.99 0.87 -12.19
C SER A 93 4.76 0.19 -11.59
N ASN A 94 3.76 -0.11 -12.44
CA ASN A 94 2.57 -0.90 -12.11
C ASN A 94 1.77 -0.43 -10.88
N MET A 95 1.75 0.87 -10.59
CA MET A 95 1.08 1.42 -9.40
C MET A 95 -0.44 1.15 -9.39
N GLU A 96 -1.05 0.82 -10.53
CA GLU A 96 -2.45 0.43 -10.66
C GLU A 96 -2.75 -1.00 -10.17
N MET A 97 -1.72 -1.84 -9.98
CA MET A 97 -1.84 -3.26 -9.63
C MET A 97 -1.97 -3.46 -8.11
N MET A 98 -3.11 -3.02 -7.58
CA MET A 98 -3.43 -3.08 -6.15
C MET A 98 -4.28 -4.31 -5.84
N GLN A 99 -3.77 -5.24 -5.03
CA GLN A 99 -4.48 -6.47 -4.70
C GLN A 99 -5.50 -6.22 -3.60
N PHE A 100 -6.72 -6.73 -3.76
CA PHE A 100 -7.77 -6.69 -2.75
C PHE A 100 -8.07 -8.10 -2.22
N HIS A 101 -8.14 -8.23 -0.90
CA HIS A 101 -8.67 -9.42 -0.24
C HIS A 101 -10.20 -9.32 -0.18
N PRO A 102 -10.97 -10.35 -0.56
CA PRO A 102 -12.43 -10.24 -0.73
C PRO A 102 -13.20 -10.19 0.58
N THR A 103 -12.65 -10.79 1.65
CA THR A 103 -13.36 -11.02 2.92
C THR A 103 -12.58 -10.43 4.11
N CYS A 104 -12.62 -9.12 4.27
CA CYS A 104 -12.20 -8.45 5.51
C CYS A 104 -13.43 -8.14 6.36
N LEU A 105 -13.34 -8.32 7.67
CA LEU A 105 -14.44 -7.98 8.59
C LEU A 105 -14.83 -6.51 8.44
N TYR A 106 -16.10 -6.26 8.15
CA TYR A 106 -16.68 -4.93 8.26
C TYR A 106 -17.10 -4.70 9.71
N ASN A 107 -16.34 -3.90 10.44
CA ASN A 107 -16.64 -3.53 11.82
C ASN A 107 -16.14 -2.11 12.12
N LEU A 108 -16.92 -1.35 12.90
CA LEU A 108 -16.62 0.06 13.21
C LEU A 108 -15.44 0.21 14.18
N GLU A 109 -15.22 -0.77 15.06
CA GLU A 109 -14.18 -0.77 16.09
C GLU A 109 -12.94 -1.54 15.64
N VAL A 110 -13.13 -2.75 15.11
CA VAL A 110 -12.05 -3.63 14.62
C VAL A 110 -11.82 -3.39 13.15
N LYS A 111 -10.75 -2.66 12.86
CA LYS A 111 -10.26 -2.46 11.48
C LYS A 111 -9.29 -3.56 11.09
N ASN A 112 -9.20 -3.84 9.79
CA ASN A 112 -8.16 -4.66 9.17
C ASN A 112 -8.18 -6.16 9.54
N PHE A 113 -9.24 -6.68 10.17
CA PHE A 113 -9.30 -8.10 10.52
C PHE A 113 -9.71 -8.94 9.31
N LEU A 114 -8.81 -9.80 8.84
CA LEU A 114 -9.02 -10.62 7.66
C LEU A 114 -9.74 -11.93 8.05
N ILE A 115 -10.82 -12.26 7.32
CA ILE A 115 -11.46 -13.57 7.42
C ILE A 115 -10.85 -14.45 6.34
N THR A 116 -10.12 -15.49 6.76
CA THR A 116 -9.29 -16.32 5.85
C THR A 116 -10.11 -16.89 4.71
N GLU A 117 -9.49 -16.98 3.54
CA GLU A 117 -10.00 -17.66 2.36
C GLU A 117 -10.38 -19.11 2.62
N ALA A 118 -9.74 -19.76 3.59
CA ALA A 118 -10.11 -21.11 4.03
C ALA A 118 -11.56 -21.19 4.53
N VAL A 119 -12.17 -20.11 5.04
CA VAL A 119 -13.61 -20.13 5.41
C VAL A 119 -14.49 -20.38 4.18
N ARG A 120 -14.15 -19.78 3.02
CA ARG A 120 -14.82 -20.10 1.74
C ARG A 120 -14.47 -21.52 1.27
N GLY A 121 -13.21 -21.91 1.42
CA GLY A 121 -12.71 -23.26 1.11
C GLY A 121 -13.49 -24.38 1.80
N GLU A 122 -13.86 -24.16 3.06
CA GLU A 122 -14.63 -25.10 3.90
C GLU A 122 -16.15 -24.92 3.80
N GLY A 123 -16.63 -24.27 2.72
CA GLY A 123 -18.06 -24.18 2.39
C GLY A 123 -18.72 -22.84 2.71
N GLY A 124 -17.99 -21.83 3.19
CA GLY A 124 -18.56 -20.50 3.44
C GLY A 124 -19.22 -19.89 2.20
N HIS A 125 -20.47 -19.45 2.33
CA HIS A 125 -21.27 -18.86 1.26
C HIS A 125 -21.22 -17.33 1.30
N LEU A 126 -21.19 -16.70 0.12
CA LEU A 126 -21.28 -15.25 -0.01
C LEU A 126 -22.71 -14.83 -0.33
N LEU A 127 -23.33 -14.08 0.59
CA LEU A 127 -24.75 -13.77 0.60
C LEU A 127 -25.01 -12.26 0.57
N HIS A 128 -26.05 -11.86 -0.16
CA HIS A 128 -26.56 -10.50 -0.10
C HIS A 128 -27.20 -10.26 1.28
N PRO A 129 -26.84 -9.19 2.03
CA PRO A 129 -27.28 -9.03 3.42
C PRO A 129 -28.79 -8.96 3.62
N GLU A 130 -29.49 -8.30 2.70
CA GLU A 130 -30.94 -8.07 2.84
C GLU A 130 -31.80 -9.22 2.27
N THR A 131 -31.41 -9.80 1.13
CA THR A 131 -32.21 -10.82 0.43
C THR A 131 -31.79 -12.26 0.76
N GLY A 132 -30.59 -12.45 1.33
CA GLY A 132 -30.00 -13.78 1.55
C GLY A 132 -29.56 -14.50 0.26
N HIS A 133 -29.59 -13.83 -0.90
CA HIS A 133 -29.22 -14.43 -2.18
C HIS A 133 -27.73 -14.80 -2.23
N ARG A 134 -27.42 -16.04 -2.61
CA ARG A 134 -26.04 -16.51 -2.83
C ARG A 134 -25.55 -16.08 -4.20
N TYR A 135 -25.02 -14.87 -4.28
CA TYR A 135 -24.80 -14.17 -5.54
C TYR A 135 -23.61 -14.67 -6.36
N MET A 136 -22.67 -15.45 -5.79
CA MET A 136 -21.52 -15.94 -6.57
C MET A 136 -21.92 -16.79 -7.79
N VAL A 137 -23.13 -17.36 -7.79
CA VAL A 137 -23.71 -18.09 -8.93
C VAL A 137 -23.89 -17.22 -10.18
N ASP A 138 -24.04 -15.91 -9.98
CA ASP A 138 -24.25 -14.94 -11.06
C ASP A 138 -22.94 -14.47 -11.70
N TYR A 139 -21.79 -14.74 -11.05
CA TYR A 139 -20.46 -14.29 -11.50
C TYR A 139 -19.59 -15.46 -11.99
N ASP A 140 -19.58 -16.57 -11.25
CA ASP A 140 -18.79 -17.75 -11.57
C ASP A 140 -19.52 -19.00 -11.13
N LYS A 141 -20.44 -19.46 -12.00
CA LYS A 141 -21.34 -20.58 -11.69
C LYS A 141 -20.61 -21.90 -11.41
N GLU A 142 -19.42 -22.08 -11.98
CA GLU A 142 -18.65 -23.32 -11.84
C GLU A 142 -17.88 -23.36 -10.52
N ARG A 143 -17.21 -22.26 -10.16
CA ARG A 143 -16.31 -22.21 -8.99
C ARG A 143 -16.93 -21.56 -7.77
N MET A 144 -17.93 -20.70 -7.94
CA MET A 144 -18.63 -20.03 -6.85
C MET A 144 -17.64 -19.32 -5.90
N GLU A 145 -17.76 -19.50 -4.58
CA GLU A 145 -16.84 -18.93 -3.58
C GLU A 145 -15.41 -19.47 -3.67
N LEU A 146 -15.14 -20.51 -4.47
CA LEU A 146 -13.80 -21.01 -4.77
C LEU A 146 -13.18 -20.37 -6.03
N ALA A 147 -13.87 -19.40 -6.65
CA ALA A 147 -13.30 -18.61 -7.73
C ALA A 147 -12.03 -17.87 -7.28
N PRO A 148 -11.10 -17.55 -8.20
CA PRO A 148 -9.96 -16.70 -7.93
C PRO A 148 -10.30 -15.42 -7.17
N ARG A 149 -9.37 -14.98 -6.30
CA ARG A 149 -9.54 -13.87 -5.37
C ARG A 149 -10.09 -12.60 -6.02
N ASP A 150 -9.59 -12.27 -7.20
CA ASP A 150 -9.95 -11.08 -7.95
C ASP A 150 -11.40 -11.15 -8.48
N ILE A 151 -11.88 -12.34 -8.89
CA ILE A 151 -13.28 -12.56 -9.28
C ILE A 151 -14.20 -12.37 -8.06
N VAL A 152 -13.88 -12.99 -6.92
CA VAL A 152 -14.68 -12.86 -5.70
C VAL A 152 -14.69 -11.41 -5.20
N ALA A 153 -13.54 -10.73 -5.24
CA ALA A 153 -13.47 -9.32 -4.87
C ALA A 153 -14.30 -8.42 -5.80
N ARG A 154 -14.29 -8.67 -7.12
CA ARG A 154 -15.14 -7.96 -8.09
C ARG A 154 -16.63 -8.21 -7.84
N ALA A 155 -17.02 -9.44 -7.54
CA ALA A 155 -18.41 -9.77 -7.21
C ALA A 155 -18.88 -9.03 -5.96
N ASN A 156 -18.08 -9.03 -4.89
CA ASN A 156 -18.39 -8.30 -3.66
C ASN A 156 -18.47 -6.78 -3.91
N ASP A 157 -17.52 -6.20 -4.67
CA ASP A 157 -17.52 -4.78 -5.02
C ASP A 157 -18.75 -4.38 -5.86
N ASP A 158 -19.17 -5.22 -6.81
CA ASP A 158 -20.39 -5.01 -7.58
C ASP A 158 -21.62 -5.02 -6.69
N GLN A 159 -21.79 -6.04 -5.82
CA GLN A 159 -22.94 -6.10 -4.91
C GLN A 159 -23.02 -4.85 -4.02
N ILE A 160 -21.90 -4.45 -3.42
CA ILE A 160 -21.81 -3.27 -2.55
C ILE A 160 -22.21 -2.01 -3.32
N LYS A 161 -21.62 -1.79 -4.50
CA LYS A 161 -21.86 -0.56 -5.28
C LYS A 161 -23.22 -0.52 -5.97
N ARG A 162 -23.72 -1.65 -6.46
CA ARG A 162 -24.98 -1.76 -7.20
C ARG A 162 -26.19 -1.54 -6.28
N TYR A 163 -26.13 -2.09 -5.07
CA TYR A 163 -27.24 -2.02 -4.11
C TYR A 163 -27.02 -0.97 -3.01
N GLY A 164 -25.88 -0.28 -3.01
CA GLY A 164 -25.56 0.75 -2.00
C GLY A 164 -25.37 0.17 -0.60
N LEU A 165 -24.85 -1.06 -0.51
CA LEU A 165 -24.61 -1.75 0.76
C LEU A 165 -23.31 -1.25 1.40
N ASP A 166 -23.20 -1.39 2.72
CA ASP A 166 -21.94 -1.17 3.44
C ASP A 166 -21.01 -2.40 3.36
N TYR A 167 -21.59 -3.59 3.27
CA TYR A 167 -20.91 -4.88 3.30
C TYR A 167 -21.73 -5.97 2.60
N VAL A 168 -21.13 -7.14 2.44
CA VAL A 168 -21.82 -8.40 2.08
C VAL A 168 -21.67 -9.41 3.23
N HIS A 169 -22.40 -10.51 3.20
CA HIS A 169 -22.29 -11.55 4.22
C HIS A 169 -21.42 -12.72 3.75
N LEU A 170 -20.55 -13.21 4.62
CA LEU A 170 -19.91 -14.52 4.52
C LEU A 170 -20.51 -15.44 5.57
N ASP A 171 -21.14 -16.53 5.15
CA ASP A 171 -21.90 -17.42 6.01
C ASP A 171 -21.38 -18.87 5.98
N ILE A 172 -20.95 -19.36 7.13
CA ILE A 172 -20.56 -20.76 7.35
C ILE A 172 -21.44 -21.43 8.43
N SER A 173 -22.54 -20.80 8.86
CA SER A 173 -23.37 -21.30 9.96
C SER A 173 -24.16 -22.58 9.62
N HIS A 174 -24.15 -23.00 8.35
CA HIS A 174 -24.70 -24.28 7.93
C HIS A 174 -23.78 -25.46 8.24
N GLN A 175 -22.49 -25.22 8.54
CA GLN A 175 -21.57 -26.25 9.00
C GLN A 175 -21.77 -26.53 10.51
N PRO A 176 -21.44 -27.74 10.99
CA PRO A 176 -21.51 -28.06 12.42
C PRO A 176 -20.67 -27.08 13.26
N PRO A 177 -21.19 -26.57 14.40
CA PRO A 177 -20.43 -25.63 15.24
C PRO A 177 -19.07 -26.15 15.70
N GLU A 178 -18.95 -27.45 15.98
CA GLU A 178 -17.67 -28.04 16.40
C GLU A 178 -16.64 -28.06 15.26
N PHE A 179 -17.08 -28.33 14.02
CA PHE A 179 -16.21 -28.23 12.84
C PHE A 179 -15.66 -26.81 12.67
N VAL A 180 -16.52 -25.80 12.78
CA VAL A 180 -16.14 -24.38 12.63
C VAL A 180 -15.14 -23.96 13.71
N LYS A 181 -15.38 -24.34 14.98
CA LYS A 181 -14.49 -24.00 16.09
C LYS A 181 -13.14 -24.70 16.01
N GLU A 182 -13.11 -25.95 15.52
CA GLU A 182 -11.87 -26.71 15.32
C GLU A 182 -11.01 -26.12 14.21
N HIS A 183 -11.61 -25.75 13.07
CA HIS A 183 -10.88 -25.25 11.89
C HIS A 183 -10.52 -23.77 12.01
N PHE A 184 -11.34 -22.97 12.69
CA PHE A 184 -11.18 -21.51 12.77
C PHE A 184 -11.19 -20.96 14.21
N PRO A 185 -10.44 -21.55 15.17
CA PRO A 185 -10.55 -21.20 16.59
C PRO A 185 -10.25 -19.72 16.85
N THR A 186 -9.19 -19.19 16.24
CA THR A 186 -8.78 -17.78 16.40
C THR A 186 -9.78 -16.80 15.82
N ILE A 187 -10.40 -17.12 14.68
CA ILE A 187 -11.41 -16.26 14.04
C ILE A 187 -12.68 -16.30 14.88
N HIS A 188 -13.13 -17.48 15.28
CA HIS A 188 -14.30 -17.66 16.12
C HIS A 188 -14.16 -16.90 17.45
N GLU A 189 -13.04 -17.06 18.17
CA GLU A 189 -12.78 -16.33 19.42
C GLU A 189 -12.81 -14.82 19.22
N LYS A 190 -12.16 -14.32 18.17
CA LYS A 190 -12.13 -12.88 17.86
C LYS A 190 -13.53 -12.33 17.56
N LEU A 191 -14.32 -13.05 16.76
CA LEU A 191 -15.67 -12.64 16.38
C LEU A 191 -16.64 -12.71 17.57
N MET A 192 -16.51 -13.72 18.43
CA MET A 192 -17.28 -13.82 19.67
C MET A 192 -17.05 -12.61 20.58
N GLY A 193 -15.81 -12.12 20.67
CA GLY A 193 -15.48 -10.87 21.38
C GLY A 193 -16.18 -9.61 20.83
N LEU A 194 -16.72 -9.69 19.61
CA LEU A 194 -17.48 -8.63 18.94
C LEU A 194 -18.98 -8.93 18.87
N GLY A 195 -19.45 -9.99 19.55
CA GLY A 195 -20.85 -10.41 19.52
C GLY A 195 -21.28 -11.13 18.23
N ILE A 196 -20.32 -11.58 17.41
CA ILE A 196 -20.58 -12.29 16.15
C ILE A 196 -20.26 -13.77 16.36
N ASP A 197 -21.29 -14.60 16.43
CA ASP A 197 -21.17 -16.06 16.47
C ASP A 197 -21.23 -16.63 15.06
N MET A 198 -20.08 -16.83 14.42
CA MET A 198 -19.99 -17.35 13.05
C MET A 198 -20.54 -18.78 12.88
N THR A 199 -20.89 -19.48 13.98
CA THR A 199 -21.57 -20.78 13.92
C THR A 199 -23.09 -20.67 13.83
N LYS A 200 -23.65 -19.46 14.00
CA LYS A 200 -25.10 -19.23 14.04
C LYS A 200 -25.59 -18.13 13.11
N GLN A 201 -24.72 -17.21 12.72
CA GLN A 201 -25.08 -16.07 11.89
C GLN A 201 -23.94 -15.71 10.91
N PRO A 202 -24.27 -15.05 9.79
CA PRO A 202 -23.27 -14.57 8.83
C PRO A 202 -22.33 -13.51 9.41
N ILE A 203 -21.14 -13.42 8.83
CA ILE A 203 -20.11 -12.42 9.13
C ILE A 203 -20.25 -11.26 8.12
N PRO A 204 -20.36 -10.00 8.57
CA PRO A 204 -20.30 -8.85 7.67
C PRO A 204 -18.88 -8.67 7.15
N VAL A 205 -18.70 -8.73 5.83
CA VAL A 205 -17.40 -8.61 5.17
C VAL A 205 -17.40 -7.61 4.02
N VAL A 206 -16.26 -6.97 3.81
CA VAL A 206 -15.99 -6.02 2.73
C VAL A 206 -14.65 -6.36 2.09
N PRO A 207 -14.45 -6.15 0.78
CA PRO A 207 -13.12 -6.23 0.22
C PRO A 207 -12.19 -5.19 0.86
N ALA A 208 -10.91 -5.50 0.99
CA ALA A 208 -9.92 -4.58 1.54
C ALA A 208 -8.64 -4.66 0.73
N GLN A 209 -7.99 -3.51 0.48
CA GLN A 209 -6.67 -3.53 -0.14
C GLN A 209 -5.71 -4.32 0.76
N HIS A 210 -4.87 -5.14 0.14
CA HIS A 210 -4.06 -6.12 0.84
C HIS A 210 -2.58 -6.11 0.42
N TYR A 211 -2.27 -5.80 -0.84
CA TYR A 211 -0.89 -5.76 -1.32
C TYR A 211 -0.70 -4.78 -2.48
N THR A 212 0.49 -4.20 -2.58
CA THR A 212 0.93 -3.29 -3.64
C THR A 212 1.86 -4.08 -4.57
N CYS A 213 1.42 -4.42 -5.80
CA CYS A 213 2.28 -5.18 -6.73
C CYS A 213 3.24 -4.27 -7.52
N GLY A 214 2.89 -2.99 -7.66
CA GLY A 214 3.77 -1.96 -8.19
C GLY A 214 4.61 -1.31 -7.10
N GLY A 215 5.47 -0.38 -7.51
CA GLY A 215 6.41 0.28 -6.61
C GLY A 215 7.61 0.89 -7.34
N ILE A 216 8.70 1.06 -6.61
CA ILE A 216 9.99 1.56 -7.12
C ILE A 216 10.57 0.52 -8.08
N LEU A 217 10.87 0.91 -9.31
CA LEU A 217 11.46 0.00 -10.28
C LEU A 217 12.88 -0.39 -9.84
N ILE A 218 13.16 -1.69 -9.80
CA ILE A 218 14.48 -2.22 -9.42
C ILE A 218 15.05 -3.23 -10.42
N GLY A 219 16.38 -3.35 -10.44
CA GLY A 219 17.08 -4.46 -11.09
C GLY A 219 17.10 -5.75 -10.26
N LEU A 220 17.61 -6.84 -10.84
CA LEU A 220 17.81 -8.12 -10.13
C LEU A 220 18.86 -8.05 -9.01
N ASP A 221 19.67 -6.99 -9.02
CA ASP A 221 20.63 -6.61 -7.99
C ASP A 221 20.01 -5.68 -6.92
N ALA A 222 18.69 -5.48 -6.97
CA ALA A 222 17.93 -4.58 -6.09
C ALA A 222 18.28 -3.08 -6.23
N ARG A 223 19.04 -2.69 -7.26
CA ARG A 223 19.35 -1.27 -7.51
C ARG A 223 18.14 -0.53 -8.06
N THR A 224 17.96 0.71 -7.60
CA THR A 224 17.00 1.67 -8.19
C THR A 224 17.66 2.47 -9.33
N ASP A 225 16.93 3.40 -9.93
CA ASP A 225 17.51 4.38 -10.88
C ASP A 225 18.59 5.29 -10.27
N LEU A 226 18.60 5.45 -8.94
CA LEU A 226 19.46 6.41 -8.27
C LEU A 226 20.68 5.71 -7.66
N PRO A 227 21.92 6.15 -7.96
CA PRO A 227 23.11 5.62 -7.33
C PRO A 227 23.03 5.75 -5.80
N GLY A 228 23.52 4.74 -5.07
CA GLY A 228 23.48 4.74 -3.61
C GLY A 228 22.13 4.36 -2.99
N LEU A 229 21.10 4.10 -3.81
CA LEU A 229 19.79 3.64 -3.36
C LEU A 229 19.43 2.27 -3.93
N TRP A 230 19.16 1.34 -3.03
CA TRP A 230 18.55 0.04 -3.28
C TRP A 230 17.15 0.02 -2.70
N ALA A 231 16.32 -0.93 -3.14
CA ALA A 231 15.01 -1.15 -2.54
C ALA A 231 14.66 -2.63 -2.49
N ALA A 232 13.89 -3.04 -1.48
CA ALA A 232 13.44 -4.42 -1.32
C ALA A 232 12.04 -4.52 -0.68
N GLY A 233 11.35 -5.62 -0.97
CA GLY A 233 10.02 -5.92 -0.44
C GLY A 233 8.89 -5.14 -1.12
N GLU A 234 7.74 -5.01 -0.45
CA GLU A 234 6.51 -4.49 -1.08
C GLU A 234 6.60 -3.05 -1.64
N CYS A 235 7.63 -2.28 -1.29
CA CYS A 235 7.84 -0.96 -1.90
C CYS A 235 8.37 -1.00 -3.34
N THR A 236 8.69 -2.19 -3.87
CA THR A 236 9.37 -2.37 -5.17
C THR A 236 8.46 -2.94 -6.24
N GLU A 237 8.73 -2.57 -7.49
CA GLU A 237 8.30 -3.30 -8.67
C GLU A 237 9.52 -4.05 -9.21
N SER A 238 9.57 -5.35 -8.93
CA SER A 238 10.68 -6.24 -9.24
C SER A 238 10.48 -7.06 -10.51
N GLY A 239 9.30 -6.96 -11.14
CA GLY A 239 8.83 -7.86 -12.19
C GLY A 239 8.21 -9.17 -11.71
N LEU A 240 8.34 -9.54 -10.41
CA LEU A 240 7.88 -10.84 -9.91
C LEU A 240 6.35 -11.03 -9.96
N HIS A 241 5.60 -9.99 -9.61
CA HIS A 241 4.15 -10.08 -9.43
C HIS A 241 3.35 -9.75 -10.68
N GLY A 242 3.94 -9.01 -11.62
CA GLY A 242 3.25 -8.46 -12.79
C GLY A 242 1.90 -7.85 -12.42
N ALA A 243 0.83 -8.31 -13.07
CA ALA A 243 -0.52 -7.79 -12.85
C ALA A 243 -1.27 -8.39 -11.63
N ASN A 244 -0.74 -9.42 -10.96
CA ASN A 244 -1.37 -10.00 -9.77
C ASN A 244 -0.40 -10.88 -8.96
N ARG A 245 -0.24 -10.57 -7.67
CA ARG A 245 0.58 -11.37 -6.75
C ARG A 245 -0.04 -12.74 -6.45
N LEU A 246 0.74 -13.81 -6.59
CA LEU A 246 0.43 -15.14 -6.05
C LEU A 246 0.66 -15.20 -4.53
N ALA A 247 -0.23 -15.89 -3.80
CA ALA A 247 -0.10 -16.04 -2.36
C ALA A 247 1.29 -16.58 -1.94
N SER A 248 1.78 -16.13 -0.79
CA SER A 248 3.11 -16.47 -0.22
C SER A 248 4.34 -15.91 -0.93
N ASN A 249 4.23 -15.42 -2.17
CA ASN A 249 5.40 -14.85 -2.88
C ASN A 249 5.92 -13.53 -2.28
N SER A 250 5.07 -12.73 -1.64
CA SER A 250 5.50 -11.43 -1.09
C SER A 250 6.56 -11.55 0.00
N LEU A 251 6.49 -12.58 0.85
CA LEU A 251 7.49 -12.77 1.89
C LEU A 251 8.81 -13.31 1.30
N LEU A 252 8.71 -14.19 0.29
CA LEU A 252 9.86 -14.70 -0.43
C LEU A 252 10.62 -13.58 -1.16
N GLU A 253 9.90 -12.67 -1.80
CA GLU A 253 10.49 -11.50 -2.45
C GLU A 253 11.33 -10.66 -1.48
N CYS A 254 10.84 -10.41 -0.26
CA CYS A 254 11.59 -9.68 0.75
C CYS A 254 12.95 -10.34 1.06
N PHE A 255 12.99 -11.68 1.16
CA PHE A 255 14.24 -12.39 1.41
C PHE A 255 15.18 -12.36 0.21
N VAL A 256 14.66 -12.64 -0.98
CA VAL A 256 15.46 -12.69 -2.21
C VAL A 256 16.08 -11.33 -2.52
N PHE A 257 15.30 -10.26 -2.51
CA PHE A 257 15.83 -8.92 -2.82
C PHE A 257 16.59 -8.29 -1.65
N GLY A 258 16.30 -8.67 -0.40
CA GLY A 258 17.13 -8.31 0.74
C GLY A 258 18.53 -8.92 0.64
N GLU A 259 18.64 -10.19 0.24
CA GLU A 259 19.92 -10.86 -0.01
C GLU A 259 20.63 -10.28 -1.25
N ALA A 260 19.90 -10.01 -2.33
CA ALA A 260 20.46 -9.39 -3.54
C ALA A 260 21.07 -8.01 -3.25
N ALA A 261 20.34 -7.14 -2.52
CA ALA A 261 20.84 -5.84 -2.10
C ALA A 261 22.09 -5.97 -1.23
N ALA A 262 22.08 -6.86 -0.23
CA ALA A 262 23.23 -7.08 0.63
C ALA A 262 24.46 -7.57 -0.14
N LYS A 263 24.27 -8.51 -1.07
CA LYS A 263 25.33 -9.04 -1.92
C LYS A 263 25.94 -7.95 -2.79
N ASP A 264 25.11 -7.21 -3.52
CA ASP A 264 25.58 -6.15 -4.42
C ASP A 264 26.30 -5.02 -3.65
N ILE A 265 25.79 -4.63 -2.47
CA ILE A 265 26.45 -3.64 -1.62
C ILE A 265 27.82 -4.14 -1.13
N LEU A 266 27.93 -5.39 -0.70
CA LEU A 266 29.19 -5.96 -0.19
C LEU A 266 30.23 -6.14 -1.29
N GLU A 267 29.82 -6.58 -2.49
CA GLU A 267 30.73 -6.77 -3.63
C GLU A 267 31.32 -5.44 -4.13
N ASN A 268 30.63 -4.32 -3.91
CA ASN A 268 31.04 -2.99 -4.36
C ASN A 268 31.43 -2.05 -3.21
N TRP A 269 31.55 -2.55 -1.98
CA TRP A 269 31.64 -1.71 -0.77
C TRP A 269 32.81 -0.71 -0.81
N ASP A 270 33.97 -1.17 -1.26
CA ASP A 270 35.19 -0.36 -1.31
C ASP A 270 35.14 0.72 -2.41
N ASP A 271 34.28 0.55 -3.42
CA ASP A 271 34.04 1.52 -4.49
C ASP A 271 32.96 2.56 -4.11
N LEU A 272 32.22 2.34 -3.02
CA LEU A 272 31.22 3.30 -2.55
C LEU A 272 31.90 4.51 -1.90
N SER A 273 31.66 5.67 -2.51
CA SER A 273 32.12 6.96 -1.98
C SER A 273 31.55 7.26 -0.59
N ASP A 274 32.34 7.95 0.24
CA ASP A 274 31.88 8.47 1.52
C ASP A 274 30.85 9.61 1.33
N PRO A 275 29.89 9.76 2.25
CA PRO A 275 28.94 10.87 2.20
C PRO A 275 29.65 12.23 2.23
N PRO A 276 29.25 13.19 1.37
CA PRO A 276 29.74 14.55 1.47
C PRO A 276 29.16 15.25 2.71
N ALA A 277 29.63 16.46 3.01
CA ALA A 277 28.98 17.31 4.01
C ALA A 277 27.55 17.64 3.55
N ILE A 278 26.56 17.26 4.36
CA ILE A 278 25.13 17.47 4.12
C ILE A 278 24.65 18.58 5.04
N LYS A 279 23.80 19.48 4.51
CA LYS A 279 23.18 20.54 5.31
C LYS A 279 22.16 19.96 6.27
N ASP A 280 22.04 20.52 7.45
CA ASP A 280 20.92 20.19 8.33
C ASP A 280 19.59 20.66 7.73
N TRP A 281 18.49 20.07 8.24
CA TRP A 281 17.14 20.45 7.83
C TRP A 281 16.83 21.89 8.25
N ASP A 282 16.30 22.70 7.31
CA ASP A 282 15.96 24.11 7.58
C ASP A 282 14.61 24.22 8.28
N GLU A 283 14.64 24.32 9.61
CA GLU A 283 13.44 24.61 10.43
C GLU A 283 13.21 26.12 10.65
N SER A 284 14.05 27.01 10.09
CA SER A 284 14.05 28.43 10.48
C SER A 284 12.78 29.20 10.07
N ARG A 285 12.01 28.67 9.12
CA ARG A 285 10.83 29.32 8.52
C ARG A 285 9.51 28.62 8.85
N VAL A 286 9.52 27.65 9.76
CA VAL A 286 8.32 26.89 10.10
C VAL A 286 7.55 27.52 11.26
N THR A 287 6.22 27.47 11.17
CA THR A 287 5.28 27.89 12.20
C THR A 287 4.57 26.66 12.78
N HIS A 288 4.05 26.80 14.00
CA HIS A 288 3.14 25.81 14.58
C HIS A 288 1.75 25.96 13.94
N SER A 289 1.19 24.84 13.48
CA SER A 289 -0.18 24.80 12.94
C SER A 289 -1.14 24.29 14.00
N ASP A 290 -2.30 24.92 14.11
CA ASP A 290 -3.46 24.40 14.87
C ASP A 290 -4.38 23.53 13.99
N GLU A 291 -3.97 23.17 12.76
CA GLU A 291 -4.83 22.56 11.74
C GLU A 291 -4.70 21.03 11.60
N GLU A 292 -4.47 20.31 12.69
CA GLU A 292 -4.55 18.83 12.71
C GLU A 292 -5.90 18.30 12.15
N VAL A 293 -6.95 19.10 12.32
CA VAL A 293 -8.29 18.81 11.78
C VAL A 293 -8.29 18.70 10.25
N VAL A 294 -7.56 19.59 9.56
CA VAL A 294 -7.48 19.60 8.09
C VAL A 294 -6.69 18.40 7.60
N ILE A 295 -5.58 18.06 8.26
CA ILE A 295 -4.79 16.85 7.93
C ILE A 295 -5.68 15.60 7.99
N LYS A 296 -6.42 15.45 9.09
CA LYS A 296 -7.33 14.31 9.30
C LYS A 296 -8.48 14.28 8.28
N GLN A 297 -9.01 15.44 7.90
CA GLN A 297 -10.05 15.56 6.89
C GLN A 297 -9.52 15.12 5.52
N ASN A 298 -8.36 15.62 5.10
CA ASN A 298 -7.73 15.29 3.82
C ASN A 298 -7.37 13.80 3.75
N TRP A 299 -6.84 13.24 4.84
CA TRP A 299 -6.56 11.81 4.95
C TRP A 299 -7.84 10.96 4.80
N THR A 300 -8.95 11.42 5.38
CA THR A 300 -10.26 10.75 5.23
C THR A 300 -10.81 10.86 3.81
N GLU A 301 -10.67 12.03 3.19
CA GLU A 301 -11.13 12.29 1.83
C GLU A 301 -10.39 11.41 0.81
N ILE A 302 -9.06 11.38 0.86
CA ILE A 302 -8.24 10.57 -0.06
C ILE A 302 -8.67 9.12 -0.03
N ARG A 303 -8.77 8.55 1.18
CA ARG A 303 -9.10 7.13 1.35
C ARG A 303 -10.49 6.78 0.84
N ARG A 304 -11.45 7.70 1.01
CA ARG A 304 -12.83 7.53 0.50
C ARG A 304 -12.88 7.59 -1.01
N PHE A 305 -12.27 8.58 -1.66
CA PHE A 305 -12.34 8.67 -3.11
C PHE A 305 -11.49 7.59 -3.80
N MET A 306 -10.36 7.18 -3.22
CA MET A 306 -9.57 6.06 -3.72
C MET A 306 -10.37 4.76 -3.71
N TRP A 307 -11.13 4.50 -2.64
CA TRP A 307 -12.05 3.37 -2.57
C TRP A 307 -13.15 3.43 -3.65
N ASN A 308 -13.80 4.58 -3.79
CA ASN A 308 -14.95 4.74 -4.67
C ASN A 308 -14.59 4.80 -6.17
N TYR A 309 -13.42 5.35 -6.50
CA TYR A 309 -13.06 5.66 -7.88
C TYR A 309 -11.88 4.86 -8.43
N VAL A 310 -11.00 4.38 -7.56
CA VAL A 310 -9.73 3.71 -7.92
C VAL A 310 -9.66 2.31 -7.28
N GLY A 311 -10.80 1.80 -6.81
CA GLY A 311 -10.93 0.48 -6.21
C GLY A 311 -10.90 -0.66 -7.22
N ILE A 312 -11.72 -1.69 -6.96
CA ILE A 312 -11.69 -2.97 -7.67
C ILE A 312 -12.22 -2.84 -9.11
N VAL A 313 -13.41 -2.26 -9.30
CA VAL A 313 -13.97 -1.97 -10.63
C VAL A 313 -13.82 -0.49 -10.98
N ARG A 314 -13.14 -0.23 -12.10
CA ARG A 314 -12.74 1.11 -12.56
C ARG A 314 -13.47 1.53 -13.83
N THR A 315 -13.40 2.83 -14.11
CA THR A 315 -13.80 3.47 -15.36
C THR A 315 -12.96 4.73 -15.52
N THR A 316 -12.64 5.14 -16.74
CA THR A 316 -11.93 6.39 -17.06
C THR A 316 -12.56 7.58 -16.35
N LYS A 317 -13.90 7.73 -16.40
CA LYS A 317 -14.61 8.83 -15.71
C LYS A 317 -14.39 8.86 -14.20
N ARG A 318 -14.29 7.69 -13.55
CA ARG A 318 -14.00 7.59 -12.11
C ARG A 318 -12.54 7.96 -11.84
N LEU A 319 -11.61 7.47 -12.66
CA LEU A 319 -10.19 7.79 -12.53
C LEU A 319 -9.92 9.31 -12.71
N GLU A 320 -10.55 9.94 -13.70
CA GLU A 320 -10.48 11.41 -13.90
C GLU A 320 -11.06 12.18 -12.69
N ARG A 321 -12.17 11.70 -12.12
CA ARG A 321 -12.74 12.27 -10.88
C ARG A 321 -11.80 12.15 -9.68
N ALA A 322 -11.00 11.10 -9.60
CA ALA A 322 -9.96 10.97 -8.58
C ALA A 322 -8.79 11.92 -8.86
N ALA A 323 -8.33 11.99 -10.11
CA ALA A 323 -7.25 12.90 -10.53
C ALA A 323 -7.57 14.37 -10.23
N HIS A 324 -8.82 14.82 -10.49
CA HIS A 324 -9.24 16.19 -10.16
C HIS A 324 -9.20 16.49 -8.66
N ARG A 325 -9.61 15.54 -7.81
CA ARG A 325 -9.53 15.71 -6.35
C ARG A 325 -8.10 15.72 -5.86
N ILE A 326 -7.27 14.83 -6.38
CA ILE A 326 -5.84 14.77 -6.07
C ILE A 326 -5.18 16.11 -6.41
N LYS A 327 -5.50 16.69 -7.57
CA LYS A 327 -4.99 18.01 -7.97
C LYS A 327 -5.37 19.11 -6.96
N LEU A 328 -6.65 19.19 -6.58
CA LEU A 328 -7.14 20.15 -5.58
C LEU A 328 -6.39 19.99 -4.25
N LEU A 329 -6.34 18.77 -3.72
CA LEU A 329 -5.67 18.48 -2.46
C LEU A 329 -4.17 18.77 -2.53
N ARG A 330 -3.53 18.62 -3.69
CA ARG A 330 -2.12 18.97 -3.87
C ARG A 330 -1.91 20.48 -3.75
N GLU A 331 -2.76 21.27 -4.41
CA GLU A 331 -2.73 22.73 -4.32
C GLU A 331 -2.94 23.19 -2.87
N GLU A 332 -3.92 22.61 -2.17
CA GLU A 332 -4.13 22.87 -0.73
C GLU A 332 -2.90 22.47 0.09
N VAL A 333 -2.39 21.26 -0.09
CA VAL A 333 -1.20 20.78 0.65
C VAL A 333 0.01 21.67 0.38
N ASP A 334 0.26 22.10 -0.85
CA ASP A 334 1.40 22.95 -1.16
C ASP A 334 1.25 24.36 -0.55
N ASP A 335 0.06 24.96 -0.64
CA ASP A 335 -0.24 26.30 -0.11
C ASP A 335 -0.24 26.34 1.42
N TYR A 336 -0.86 25.36 2.08
CA TYR A 336 -0.88 25.27 3.53
C TYR A 336 0.51 24.94 4.08
N TYR A 337 1.22 23.95 3.53
CA TYR A 337 2.35 23.32 4.22
C TYR A 337 3.74 23.88 3.90
N GLY A 338 3.89 24.85 3.01
CA GLY A 338 5.19 25.47 2.73
C GLY A 338 5.92 26.07 3.96
N HIS A 339 5.19 26.28 5.07
CA HIS A 339 5.68 27.00 6.25
C HIS A 339 5.32 26.35 7.59
N PHE A 340 4.96 25.05 7.64
CA PHE A 340 4.58 24.38 8.89
C PHE A 340 5.65 23.42 9.40
N ARG A 341 5.69 23.24 10.74
CA ARG A 341 6.59 22.28 11.38
C ARG A 341 6.26 20.86 10.90
N VAL A 342 7.29 20.07 10.63
CA VAL A 342 7.14 18.69 10.18
C VAL A 342 6.57 17.84 11.32
N THR A 343 5.51 17.09 11.03
CA THR A 343 4.92 16.08 11.92
C THR A 343 4.74 14.77 11.17
N THR A 344 4.67 13.64 11.88
CA THR A 344 4.44 12.32 11.26
C THR A 344 3.16 12.31 10.42
N ASP A 345 2.06 12.85 10.94
CA ASP A 345 0.78 12.90 10.22
C ASP A 345 0.88 13.72 8.92
N LEU A 346 1.68 14.79 8.91
CA LEU A 346 1.92 15.60 7.72
C LEU A 346 2.78 14.87 6.69
N ILE A 347 3.84 14.18 7.13
CA ILE A 347 4.67 13.33 6.28
C ILE A 347 3.80 12.26 5.62
N GLU A 348 3.01 11.55 6.43
CA GLU A 348 2.09 10.51 5.96
C GLU A 348 1.07 11.05 4.96
N LEU A 349 0.46 12.22 5.22
CA LEU A 349 -0.50 12.83 4.30
C LEU A 349 0.12 13.13 2.93
N ARG A 350 1.31 13.74 2.91
CA ARG A 350 2.03 14.07 1.66
C ARG A 350 2.37 12.82 0.86
N ASN A 351 2.88 11.81 1.54
CA ASN A 351 3.27 10.55 0.91
C ASN A 351 2.06 9.76 0.41
N LEU A 352 0.97 9.73 1.19
CA LEU A 352 -0.28 9.09 0.83
C LEU A 352 -0.94 9.77 -0.38
N LEU A 353 -0.93 11.11 -0.43
CA LEU A 353 -1.42 11.87 -1.59
C LEU A 353 -0.55 11.61 -2.83
N GLN A 354 0.78 11.62 -2.69
CA GLN A 354 1.70 11.35 -3.80
C GLN A 354 1.51 9.93 -4.34
N SER A 355 1.36 8.93 -3.47
CA SER A 355 1.08 7.55 -3.87
C SER A 355 -0.28 7.42 -4.55
N ALA A 356 -1.32 8.08 -4.04
CA ALA A 356 -2.62 8.13 -4.69
C ALA A 356 -2.54 8.72 -6.12
N GLU A 357 -1.76 9.80 -6.30
CA GLU A 357 -1.49 10.40 -7.62
C GLU A 357 -0.85 9.39 -8.57
N LEU A 358 0.19 8.68 -8.12
CA LEU A 358 0.91 7.70 -8.94
C LEU A 358 0.01 6.53 -9.33
N ILE A 359 -0.80 6.01 -8.40
CA ILE A 359 -1.79 4.95 -8.68
C ILE A 359 -2.78 5.40 -9.76
N VAL A 360 -3.33 6.61 -9.63
CA VAL A 360 -4.31 7.14 -10.60
C VAL A 360 -3.67 7.41 -11.96
N LYS A 361 -2.48 8.00 -12.00
CA LYS A 361 -1.73 8.21 -13.26
C LYS A 361 -1.46 6.89 -13.96
N SER A 362 -0.97 5.88 -13.22
CA SER A 362 -0.70 4.56 -13.75
C SER A 362 -1.98 3.89 -14.27
N ALA A 363 -3.09 4.00 -13.55
CA ALA A 363 -4.38 3.45 -13.96
C ALA A 363 -4.95 4.15 -15.21
N LEU A 364 -4.75 5.46 -15.38
CA LEU A 364 -5.21 6.20 -16.56
C LEU A 364 -4.43 5.86 -17.83
N VAL A 365 -3.17 5.44 -17.71
CA VAL A 365 -2.32 5.08 -18.86
C VAL A 365 -2.69 3.70 -19.42
N ARG A 366 -3.23 2.78 -18.61
CA ARG A 366 -3.58 1.43 -19.06
C ARG A 366 -4.97 1.38 -19.70
N HIS A 367 -5.02 1.05 -20.99
CA HIS A 367 -6.25 0.94 -21.79
C HIS A 367 -6.64 -0.52 -22.06
N GLU A 368 -6.55 -1.37 -21.05
CA GLU A 368 -6.94 -2.77 -21.08
C GLU A 368 -7.36 -3.23 -19.67
N SER A 369 -8.03 -4.37 -19.55
CA SER A 369 -8.23 -5.04 -18.27
C SER A 369 -7.28 -6.22 -18.16
N ARG A 370 -6.43 -6.20 -17.14
CA ARG A 370 -5.42 -7.23 -16.88
C ARG A 370 -5.20 -7.39 -15.38
N GLY A 371 -5.37 -8.61 -14.89
CA GLY A 371 -5.15 -8.96 -13.49
C GLY A 371 -5.94 -8.07 -12.53
N LEU A 372 -5.23 -7.30 -11.70
CA LEU A 372 -5.81 -6.42 -10.68
C LEU A 372 -6.29 -5.07 -11.22
N HIS A 373 -5.93 -4.71 -12.46
CA HIS A 373 -6.53 -3.58 -13.15
C HIS A 373 -7.74 -4.06 -13.96
N TYR A 374 -8.94 -3.71 -13.49
CA TYR A 374 -10.19 -4.03 -14.19
C TYR A 374 -11.00 -2.77 -14.45
N THR A 375 -11.15 -2.41 -15.72
CA THR A 375 -11.86 -1.21 -16.17
C THR A 375 -12.96 -1.57 -17.15
N LEU A 376 -14.16 -1.00 -16.95
CA LEU A 376 -15.32 -1.29 -17.80
C LEU A 376 -15.20 -0.66 -19.20
N ASP A 377 -14.38 0.38 -19.34
CA ASP A 377 -14.17 1.06 -20.63
C ASP A 377 -13.26 0.25 -21.57
N TYR A 378 -12.42 -0.62 -21.02
CA TYR A 378 -11.51 -1.50 -21.74
C TYR A 378 -11.54 -2.91 -21.12
N PRO A 379 -12.59 -3.71 -21.39
CA PRO A 379 -12.81 -4.99 -20.71
C PRO A 379 -11.87 -6.11 -21.17
N GLU A 380 -11.31 -5.99 -22.38
CA GLU A 380 -10.43 -6.99 -22.96
C GLU A 380 -8.98 -6.80 -22.50
N THR A 381 -8.23 -7.91 -22.53
CA THR A 381 -6.77 -7.92 -22.29
C THR A 381 -6.05 -7.77 -23.62
N ASP A 382 -5.11 -6.82 -23.72
CA ASP A 382 -4.30 -6.63 -24.91
C ASP A 382 -3.37 -7.83 -25.15
N SER A 383 -3.02 -8.06 -26.43
CA SER A 383 -2.15 -9.17 -26.80
C SER A 383 -0.72 -9.06 -26.26
N GLU A 384 -0.24 -7.83 -26.05
CA GLU A 384 1.10 -7.58 -25.52
C GLU A 384 1.01 -7.13 -24.07
N ALA A 385 1.62 -7.90 -23.17
CA ALA A 385 1.75 -7.50 -21.78
C ALA A 385 2.82 -6.41 -21.65
N ARG A 386 2.45 -5.27 -21.08
CA ARG A 386 3.37 -4.16 -20.79
C ARG A 386 3.14 -3.65 -19.38
N ASP A 387 4.24 -3.37 -18.69
CA ASP A 387 4.21 -2.67 -17.42
C ASP A 387 3.95 -1.18 -17.65
N THR A 388 3.25 -0.56 -16.72
CA THR A 388 3.04 0.89 -16.75
C THR A 388 4.16 1.57 -15.99
N VAL A 389 5.12 2.15 -16.70
CA VAL A 389 6.26 2.86 -16.09
C VAL A 389 6.01 4.36 -16.09
N LEU A 390 6.05 4.97 -14.91
CA LEU A 390 6.00 6.41 -14.70
C LEU A 390 7.40 6.96 -14.44
N VAL A 391 7.70 8.12 -15.03
CA VAL A 391 8.98 8.83 -14.89
C VAL A 391 8.72 10.19 -14.22
N PRO A 392 9.45 10.57 -13.15
CA PRO A 392 9.30 11.83 -12.43
C PRO A 392 9.42 13.11 -13.24
#